data_AF-A0A318QCP3-F1
#
_entry.id   AF-A0A318QCP3-F1
#
_cell.length_a   1.000
_cell.length_b   1.000
_cell.length_c   1.000
_cell.angle_alpha   90.00
_cell.angle_beta   90.00
_cell.angle_gamma   90.00
#
_symmetry.space_group_name_H-M   'P 1'
#
loop_
_entity.id
_entity.type
_entity.pdbx_description
1 polymer ?
#
loop_
_entity_poly.entity_id
_entity_poly.type
_entity_poly.pdbx_seq_one_letter_code
_entity_poly.pdbx_strand_id
1 'polypeptide(L)'
;MSETLFAPEGGWRVRIIDLSGGAEDNIVEEIGGFPDLIHANAFARAYVRDSIERCRSAGLSPKEVLQAWFAYGEDAEVLESGENGWRSANELDDFAAHRASEMERDWRALDPRRADDEDEVE
;
A
#
# COMPACT_ATOMS: atom_id res chain seq x y z
N MET A 1 -21.73 -10.89 -16.04
CA MET A 1 -20.48 -11.60 -15.72
C MET A 1 -19.36 -10.95 -16.52
N SER A 2 -19.00 -9.68 -16.22
CA SER A 2 -17.96 -8.95 -16.96
C SER A 2 -17.68 -7.58 -16.34
N GLU A 3 -17.36 -7.49 -15.05
CA GLU A 3 -17.07 -6.20 -14.40
C GLU A 3 -15.69 -6.16 -13.70
N THR A 4 -14.80 -7.13 -13.95
CA THR A 4 -13.50 -7.17 -13.25
C THR A 4 -12.34 -7.75 -14.07
N LEU A 5 -12.48 -7.92 -15.39
CA LEU A 5 -11.43 -8.56 -16.21
C LEU A 5 -10.43 -7.60 -16.84
N PHE A 6 -10.73 -6.32 -16.92
CA PHE A 6 -9.87 -5.31 -17.52
C PHE A 6 -9.72 -4.14 -16.56
N ALA A 7 -8.52 -3.58 -16.48
CA ALA A 7 -8.29 -2.37 -15.70
C ALA A 7 -9.15 -1.21 -16.25
N PRO A 8 -9.62 -0.29 -15.37
CA PRO A 8 -10.31 0.91 -15.83
C PRO A 8 -9.41 1.76 -16.74
N GLU A 9 -9.98 2.71 -17.47
CA GLU A 9 -9.21 3.65 -18.28
C GLU A 9 -8.19 4.38 -17.39
N GLY A 10 -6.88 4.22 -17.67
CA GLY A 10 -5.79 4.71 -16.82
C GLY A 10 -5.23 3.72 -15.80
N GLY A 11 -5.68 2.47 -15.81
CA GLY A 11 -5.22 1.43 -14.90
C GLY A 11 -5.90 1.47 -13.53
N TRP A 12 -5.70 0.42 -12.71
CA TRP A 12 -6.12 0.46 -11.31
C TRP A 12 -5.33 1.55 -10.56
N ARG A 13 -5.92 2.06 -9.48
CA ARG A 13 -5.33 3.13 -8.68
C ARG A 13 -5.21 2.72 -7.22
N VAL A 14 -4.11 3.08 -6.59
CA VAL A 14 -3.88 2.93 -5.15
C VAL A 14 -3.76 4.31 -4.53
N ARG A 15 -4.57 4.60 -3.53
CA ARG A 15 -4.50 5.82 -2.74
C ARG A 15 -3.68 5.57 -1.48
N ILE A 16 -2.72 6.43 -1.23
CA ILE A 16 -1.93 6.49 0.00
C ILE A 16 -2.57 7.49 0.95
N ILE A 17 -2.82 7.03 2.18
CA ILE A 17 -3.54 7.78 3.20
C ILE A 17 -2.60 8.04 4.37
N ASP A 18 -2.41 9.30 4.75
CA ASP A 18 -1.68 9.67 5.95
C ASP A 18 -2.53 9.39 7.19
N LEU A 19 -1.98 8.68 8.17
CA LEU A 19 -2.69 8.41 9.42
C LEU A 19 -2.43 9.49 10.48
N SER A 20 -1.40 10.32 10.29
CA SER A 20 -0.98 11.32 11.28
C SER A 20 -1.86 12.58 11.29
N GLY A 21 -2.62 12.84 10.22
CA GLY A 21 -3.45 14.03 10.05
C GLY A 21 -2.68 15.27 9.58
N GLY A 22 -1.49 15.08 9.02
CA GLY A 22 -0.63 16.11 8.46
C GLY A 22 -0.94 16.46 7.00
N ALA A 23 -1.60 15.57 6.24
CA ALA A 23 -1.99 15.81 4.85
C ALA A 23 -3.41 16.40 4.70
N GLU A 24 -3.64 17.18 3.64
CA GLU A 24 -4.98 17.66 3.28
C GLU A 24 -5.89 16.47 2.95
N ASP A 25 -7.08 16.44 3.55
CA ASP A 25 -8.03 15.30 3.49
C ASP A 25 -7.43 13.93 3.90
N ASN A 26 -6.25 13.92 4.54
CA ASN A 26 -5.43 12.74 4.81
C ASN A 26 -4.92 12.01 3.56
N ILE A 27 -4.99 12.61 2.38
CA ILE A 27 -4.55 11.97 1.13
C ILE A 27 -3.12 12.42 0.83
N VAL A 28 -2.20 11.46 0.75
CA VAL A 28 -0.81 11.73 0.37
C VAL A 28 -0.67 11.73 -1.14
N GLU A 29 -1.16 10.67 -1.80
CA GLU A 29 -1.02 10.48 -3.23
C GLU A 29 -2.06 9.48 -3.77
N GLU A 30 -2.46 9.62 -5.03
CA GLU A 30 -3.12 8.56 -5.80
C GLU A 30 -2.20 8.09 -6.92
N ILE A 31 -1.78 6.83 -6.85
CA ILE A 31 -0.88 6.21 -7.83
C ILE A 31 -1.73 5.41 -8.81
N GLY A 32 -1.68 5.76 -10.10
CA GLY A 32 -2.39 5.05 -11.16
C GLY A 32 -1.47 4.18 -12.03
N GLY A 33 -2.06 3.57 -13.07
CA GLY A 33 -1.30 2.79 -14.05
C GLY A 33 -1.11 1.32 -13.70
N PHE A 34 -1.72 0.81 -12.62
CA PHE A 34 -1.59 -0.61 -12.27
C PHE A 34 -2.32 -1.48 -13.32
N PRO A 35 -1.66 -2.51 -13.89
CA PRO A 35 -2.18 -3.27 -15.03
C PRO A 35 -3.39 -4.14 -14.67
N ASP A 36 -3.49 -4.56 -13.41
CA ASP A 36 -4.55 -5.41 -12.90
C ASP A 36 -4.73 -5.26 -11.38
N LEU A 37 -5.85 -5.75 -10.86
CA LEU A 37 -6.20 -5.63 -9.44
C LEU A 37 -5.24 -6.43 -8.54
N ILE A 38 -4.67 -7.52 -9.04
CA ILE A 38 -3.73 -8.35 -8.25
C ILE A 38 -2.45 -7.54 -8.01
N HIS A 39 -1.93 -6.86 -9.03
CA HIS A 39 -0.81 -5.93 -8.90
C HIS A 39 -1.10 -4.79 -7.93
N ALA A 40 -2.25 -4.11 -8.07
CA ALA A 40 -2.62 -3.01 -7.17
C ALA A 40 -2.75 -3.48 -5.70
N ASN A 41 -3.37 -4.66 -5.48
CA ASN A 41 -3.49 -5.26 -4.16
C ASN A 41 -2.13 -5.64 -3.57
N ALA A 42 -1.23 -6.23 -4.38
CA ALA A 42 0.11 -6.60 -3.96
C ALA A 42 0.94 -5.36 -3.58
N PHE A 43 0.84 -4.29 -4.37
CA PHE A 43 1.47 -3.01 -4.07
C PHE A 43 0.95 -2.42 -2.77
N ALA A 44 -0.38 -2.29 -2.61
CA ALA A 44 -0.98 -1.72 -1.40
C ALA A 44 -0.54 -2.50 -0.14
N ARG A 45 -0.56 -3.83 -0.21
CA ARG A 45 -0.11 -4.70 0.87
C ARG A 45 1.37 -4.50 1.22
N ALA A 46 2.26 -4.50 0.21
CA ALA A 46 3.70 -4.31 0.42
C ALA A 46 4.02 -2.90 0.96
N TYR A 47 3.28 -1.89 0.50
CA TYR A 47 3.42 -0.50 0.94
C TYR A 47 3.09 -0.36 2.44
N VAL A 48 1.92 -0.85 2.86
CA VAL A 48 1.51 -0.82 4.27
C VAL A 48 2.47 -1.64 5.14
N ARG A 49 2.93 -2.79 4.64
CA ARG A 49 3.93 -3.62 5.33
C ARG A 49 5.24 -2.84 5.56
N ASP A 50 5.73 -2.12 4.56
CA ASP A 50 6.91 -1.25 4.71
C ASP A 50 6.65 -0.08 5.67
N SER A 51 5.47 0.54 5.58
CA SER A 51 5.07 1.66 6.44
C SER A 51 5.06 1.27 7.93
N ILE A 52 4.44 0.13 8.27
CA ILE A 52 4.43 -0.42 9.64
C ILE A 52 5.86 -0.72 10.11
N GLU A 53 6.71 -1.30 9.27
CA GLU A 53 8.08 -1.62 9.64
C GLU A 53 8.95 -0.38 9.87
N ARG A 54 8.67 0.75 9.20
CA ARG A 54 9.34 2.04 9.49
C ARG A 54 8.95 2.60 10.87
N CYS A 55 7.74 2.31 11.34
CA CYS A 55 7.28 2.68 12.69
C CYS A 55 7.77 1.72 13.77
N ARG A 56 8.30 0.55 13.41
CA ARG A 56 8.75 -0.46 14.36
C ARG A 56 10.12 -0.11 14.96
N SER A 57 10.15 0.08 16.27
CA SER A 57 11.39 0.24 17.06
C SER A 57 11.71 -1.01 17.89
N ALA A 58 12.97 -1.15 18.31
CA ALA A 58 13.39 -2.25 19.17
C ALA A 58 12.63 -2.23 20.51
N GLY A 59 12.09 -3.38 20.92
CA GLY A 59 11.40 -3.53 22.21
C GLY A 59 9.91 -3.15 22.22
N LEU A 60 9.35 -2.63 21.13
CA LEU A 60 7.91 -2.36 21.05
C LEU A 60 7.10 -3.66 20.99
N SER A 61 5.99 -3.70 21.73
CA SER A 61 4.95 -4.72 21.57
C SER A 61 4.16 -4.51 20.27
N PRO A 62 3.44 -5.52 19.75
CA PRO A 62 2.62 -5.37 18.54
C PRO A 62 1.63 -4.21 18.63
N LYS A 63 1.00 -4.02 19.80
CA LYS A 63 0.09 -2.90 20.05
C LYS A 63 0.80 -1.55 19.93
N GLU A 64 1.99 -1.41 20.49
CA GLU A 64 2.78 -0.17 20.42
C GLU A 64 3.27 0.11 19.00
N VAL A 65 3.57 -0.93 18.22
CA VAL A 65 3.87 -0.79 16.79
C VAL A 65 2.69 -0.21 16.03
N LEU A 66 1.48 -0.75 16.23
CA LEU A 66 0.28 -0.18 15.59
C LEU A 66 -0.03 1.22 16.08
N GLN A 67 0.16 1.53 17.36
CA GLN A 67 0.00 2.90 17.87
C GLN A 67 0.97 3.88 17.23
N ALA A 68 2.23 3.47 17.04
CA ALA A 68 3.21 4.28 16.32
C ALA A 68 2.82 4.45 14.84
N TRP A 69 2.35 3.38 14.19
CA TRP A 69 1.89 3.43 12.80
C TRP A 69 0.65 4.31 12.63
N PHE A 70 -0.34 4.26 13.52
CA PHE A 70 -1.47 5.19 13.48
C PHE A 70 -1.07 6.65 13.73
N ALA A 71 0.05 6.90 14.43
CA ALA A 71 0.50 8.25 14.74
C ALA A 71 1.38 8.88 13.65
N TYR A 72 2.10 8.07 12.86
CA TYR A 72 3.15 8.53 11.95
C TYR A 72 3.20 7.81 10.61
N GLY A 73 2.41 6.75 10.45
CA GLY A 73 2.44 5.88 9.28
C GLY A 73 1.43 6.28 8.23
N GLU A 74 1.42 5.48 7.19
CA GLU A 74 0.62 5.64 5.99
C GLU A 74 -0.10 4.32 5.72
N ASP A 75 -1.38 4.41 5.34
CA ASP A 75 -2.19 3.29 4.85
C ASP A 75 -2.32 3.35 3.33
N ALA A 76 -2.79 2.26 2.72
CA ALA A 76 -3.07 2.20 1.29
C ALA A 76 -4.40 1.51 0.99
N GLU A 77 -5.19 2.10 0.10
CA GLU A 77 -6.44 1.52 -0.41
C GLU A 77 -6.43 1.43 -1.94
N VAL A 78 -6.95 0.33 -2.49
CA VAL A 78 -7.20 0.25 -3.93
C VAL A 78 -8.55 0.90 -4.24
N LEU A 79 -8.55 1.87 -5.14
CA LEU A 79 -9.77 2.59 -5.51
C LEU A 79 -10.63 1.76 -6.44
N GLU A 80 -11.95 1.91 -6.31
CA GLU A 80 -12.97 1.30 -7.19
C GLU A 80 -12.95 -0.25 -7.22
N SER A 81 -12.21 -0.89 -6.30
CA SER A 81 -12.07 -2.36 -6.22
C SER A 81 -13.21 -3.08 -5.51
N GLY A 82 -14.14 -2.34 -4.91
CA GLY A 82 -15.26 -2.89 -4.13
C GLY A 82 -14.79 -3.81 -3.01
N GLU A 83 -15.35 -5.02 -2.96
CA GLU A 83 -14.99 -6.06 -1.97
C GLU A 83 -13.73 -6.85 -2.32
N ASN A 84 -13.25 -6.75 -3.57
CA ASN A 84 -12.06 -7.46 -4.05
C ASN A 84 -10.75 -6.70 -3.75
N GLY A 85 -10.88 -5.46 -3.27
CA GLY A 85 -9.74 -4.66 -2.83
C GLY A 85 -9.13 -5.19 -1.55
N TRP A 86 -7.82 -5.27 -1.54
CA TRP A 86 -7.08 -5.49 -0.32
C TRP A 86 -7.29 -4.32 0.66
N ARG A 87 -7.35 -4.62 1.96
CA ARG A 87 -7.48 -3.64 3.04
C ARG A 87 -6.57 -4.02 4.18
N SER A 88 -5.80 -3.05 4.68
CA SER A 88 -4.87 -3.21 5.80
C SER A 88 -5.51 -3.86 7.02
N ALA A 89 -6.73 -3.45 7.37
CA ALA A 89 -7.50 -3.95 8.51
C ALA A 89 -7.63 -5.48 8.59
N ASN A 90 -7.50 -6.19 7.47
CA ASN A 90 -7.56 -7.66 7.44
C ASN A 90 -6.27 -8.34 7.95
N GLU A 91 -5.14 -7.64 7.95
CA GLU A 91 -3.81 -8.21 8.27
C GLU A 91 -3.03 -7.46 9.36
N LEU A 92 -3.56 -6.36 9.91
CA LEU A 92 -2.82 -5.51 10.87
C LEU A 92 -2.28 -6.27 12.08
N ASP A 93 -3.02 -7.24 12.62
CA ASP A 93 -2.55 -8.03 13.78
C ASP A 93 -1.31 -8.86 13.44
N ASP A 94 -1.32 -9.54 12.27
CA ASP A 94 -0.14 -10.26 11.78
C ASP A 94 1.03 -9.30 11.52
N PHE A 95 0.74 -8.16 10.89
CA PHE A 95 1.74 -7.17 10.53
C PHE A 95 2.40 -6.57 11.76
N ALA A 96 1.64 -6.39 12.84
CA ALA A 96 2.18 -5.94 14.10
C ALA A 96 3.00 -7.03 14.81
N ALA A 97 2.56 -8.28 14.75
CA ALA A 97 3.16 -9.41 15.46
C ALA A 97 4.48 -9.88 14.83
N HIS A 98 4.60 -9.84 13.50
CA HIS A 98 5.71 -10.41 12.77
C HIS A 98 6.46 -9.34 11.97
N ARG A 99 7.79 -9.34 12.09
CA ARG A 99 8.65 -8.48 11.26
C ARG A 99 8.58 -8.95 9.80
N ALA A 100 8.46 -7.99 8.89
CA ALA A 100 8.52 -8.26 7.47
C ALA A 100 9.96 -8.48 7.00
N SER A 101 10.13 -9.39 6.05
CA SER A 101 11.34 -9.50 5.24
C SER A 101 11.47 -8.32 4.26
N GLU A 102 12.66 -8.16 3.66
CA GLU A 102 12.88 -7.14 2.62
C GLU A 102 11.94 -7.32 1.42
N MET A 103 11.70 -8.57 1.00
CA MET A 103 10.84 -8.89 -0.14
C MET A 103 9.35 -8.58 0.13
N GLU A 104 8.87 -8.76 1.36
CA GLU A 104 7.49 -8.40 1.74
C GLU A 104 7.26 -6.88 1.75
N ARG A 105 8.33 -6.09 1.84
CA ARG A 105 8.30 -4.62 1.90
C ARG A 105 8.62 -3.96 0.56
N ASP A 106 8.99 -4.75 -0.45
CA ASP A 106 9.47 -4.24 -1.73
C ASP A 106 8.32 -3.78 -2.64
N TRP A 107 7.60 -2.75 -2.18
CA TRP A 107 6.55 -2.11 -2.97
C TRP A 107 7.13 -1.37 -4.19
N ARG A 108 8.41 -0.98 -4.16
CA ARG A 108 9.07 -0.30 -5.28
C ARG A 108 9.20 -1.20 -6.51
N ALA A 109 9.41 -2.50 -6.31
CA ALA A 109 9.39 -3.47 -7.41
C ALA A 109 8.00 -3.65 -8.04
N LEU A 110 6.93 -3.21 -7.36
CA LEU A 110 5.55 -3.29 -7.82
C LEU A 110 4.99 -1.94 -8.31
N ASP A 111 5.82 -0.89 -8.28
CA ASP A 111 5.39 0.47 -8.58
C ASP A 111 5.30 0.69 -10.09
N PRO A 112 4.10 0.99 -10.65
CA PRO A 112 3.92 1.16 -12.09
C PRO A 112 4.69 2.36 -12.66
N ARG A 113 5.07 3.33 -11.81
CA ARG A 113 5.86 4.49 -12.22
C ARG A 113 7.29 4.10 -12.63
N ARG A 114 7.85 3.02 -12.05
CA ARG A 114 9.18 2.53 -12.45
C ARG A 114 9.22 1.99 -13.88
N ALA A 115 8.14 1.38 -14.35
CA ALA A 115 8.12 0.84 -15.72
C ALA A 115 8.17 1.98 -16.75
N ASP A 116 7.54 3.12 -16.45
CA ASP A 116 7.57 4.32 -17.29
C ASP A 116 9.00 4.92 -17.37
N ASP A 117 9.73 4.95 -16.24
CA ASP A 117 11.13 5.38 -16.18
C ASP A 117 12.10 4.47 -16.98
N GLU A 118 11.77 3.18 -17.18
CA GLU A 118 12.63 2.22 -17.90
C GLU A 118 12.44 2.26 -19.43
N ASP A 119 11.32 2.80 -19.92
CA ASP A 119 11.04 2.96 -21.36
C ASP A 119 11.54 4.31 -21.94
N GLU A 120 12.01 5.26 -21.10
CA GLU A 120 12.55 6.58 -21.50
C GLU A 120 14.07 6.60 -21.79
N VAL A 121 14.71 5.44 -21.98
CA VAL A 121 16.13 5.36 -22.39
C VAL A 121 16.28 5.28 -23.92
N GLU A 122 16.28 6.44 -24.60
CA GLU A 122 16.75 6.58 -26.00
C GLU A 122 18.27 6.52 -26.14
#